data_AF-A0AAF1KQ02-F1
#
_entry.id   AF-A0AAF1KQ02-F1
#
_cell.length_a   1.000
_cell.length_b   1.000
_cell.length_c   1.000
_cell.angle_alpha   90.00
_cell.angle_beta   90.00
_cell.angle_gamma   90.00
#
_symmetry.space_group_name_H-M   'P 1'
#
loop_
_entity.id
_entity.type
_entity.pdbx_description
1 polymer ?
#
loop_
_entity_poly.entity_id
_entity_poly.type
_entity_poly.pdbx_seq_one_letter_code
_entity_poly.pdbx_strand_id
1 'polypeptide(L)' 'MTSLPKDIDAALARYMADHGLGRDAAVSKILAEWLGAHDYLGDAGTAQSGDTQQTVQYPEFMDDASGGAGG' A
#
# COMPACT_ATOMS: atom_id res chain seq x y z
N MET A 1 14.35 -14.82 20.80
CA MET A 1 13.23 -14.93 19.86
C MET A 1 12.03 -14.28 20.52
N THR A 2 11.60 -13.12 20.05
CA THR A 2 10.46 -12.42 20.63
C THR A 2 9.20 -13.22 20.31
N SER A 3 8.62 -13.85 21.34
CA SER A 3 7.31 -14.47 21.25
C SER A 3 6.28 -13.39 20.89
N LEU A 4 5.30 -13.76 20.07
CA LEU A 4 4.16 -12.87 19.84
C LEU A 4 3.47 -12.55 21.18
N PRO A 5 2.83 -11.38 21.29
CA PRO A 5 1.91 -11.12 22.39
C PRO A 5 0.87 -12.25 22.53
N LYS A 6 0.49 -12.59 23.76
CA LYS A 6 -0.32 -13.80 24.06
C LYS A 6 -1.68 -13.79 23.37
N ASP A 7 -2.29 -12.62 23.26
CA ASP A 7 -3.53 -12.36 22.55
C ASP A 7 -3.40 -12.64 21.05
N ILE A 8 -2.28 -12.22 20.44
CA ILE A 8 -2.01 -12.48 19.02
C ILE A 8 -1.75 -13.97 18.77
N ASP A 9 -1.02 -14.65 19.65
CA ASP A 9 -0.75 -16.09 19.51
C ASP A 9 -2.04 -16.91 19.68
N ALA A 10 -2.94 -16.51 20.59
CA ALA A 10 -4.26 -17.12 20.76
C ALA A 10 -5.16 -16.91 19.53
N ALA A 11 -5.18 -15.71 18.96
CA ALA A 11 -5.93 -15.42 17.73
C ALA A 11 -5.40 -16.23 16.54
N LEU A 12 -4.07 -16.33 16.40
CA LEU A 12 -3.43 -17.14 15.35
C LEU A 12 -3.75 -18.63 15.52
N ALA A 13 -3.69 -19.16 16.75
CA ALA A 13 -4.03 -20.56 17.03
C ALA A 13 -5.49 -20.88 16.69
N ARG A 14 -6.41 -19.96 16.98
CA ARG A 14 -7.83 -20.09 16.59
C ARG A 14 -8.00 -20.11 15.08
N TYR A 15 -7.38 -19.17 14.38
CA TYR A 15 -7.42 -19.11 12.91
C TYR A 15 -6.85 -20.39 12.27
N MET A 16 -5.74 -20.90 12.80
CA MET A 16 -5.16 -22.18 12.37
C MET A 16 -6.16 -23.33 12.55
N ALA A 17 -6.86 -23.41 13.68
CA ALA A 17 -7.83 -24.46 13.95
C ALA A 17 -9.07 -24.35 13.04
N ASP A 18 -9.59 -23.15 12.85
CA ASP A 18 -10.80 -22.89 12.05
C ASP A 18 -10.58 -23.21 10.55
N HIS A 19 -9.34 -23.04 10.06
CA HIS A 19 -9.00 -23.27 8.65
C HIS A 19 -8.18 -24.55 8.39
N GLY A 20 -7.80 -25.29 9.43
CA GLY A 20 -6.95 -26.49 9.30
C GLY A 20 -5.56 -26.19 8.72
N LEU A 21 -5.01 -25.02 9.03
CA LEU A 21 -3.74 -24.53 8.46
C LEU A 21 -2.58 -24.67 9.44
N GLY A 22 -1.38 -24.93 8.90
CA GLY A 22 -0.13 -24.76 9.64
C GLY A 22 0.19 -23.28 9.89
N ARG A 23 1.06 -23.00 10.89
CA ARG A 23 1.39 -21.64 11.33
C ARG A 23 1.82 -20.72 10.18
N ASP A 24 2.73 -21.16 9.33
CA ASP A 24 3.26 -20.35 8.22
C ASP A 24 2.19 -20.06 7.16
N ALA A 25 1.35 -21.04 6.83
CA ALA A 25 0.25 -20.87 5.90
C ALA A 25 -0.81 -19.90 6.45
N ALA A 26 -1.12 -20.00 7.75
CA ALA A 26 -2.02 -19.07 8.42
C ALA A 26 -1.48 -17.63 8.40
N VAL A 27 -0.21 -17.44 8.76
CA VAL A 27 0.44 -16.11 8.74
C VAL A 27 0.50 -15.54 7.33
N SER A 28 0.89 -16.35 6.34
CA SER A 28 0.94 -15.91 4.94
C SER A 28 -0.43 -15.47 4.43
N LYS A 29 -1.49 -16.21 4.79
CA LYS A 29 -2.86 -15.88 4.41
C LYS A 29 -3.35 -14.58 5.07
N ILE A 30 -3.16 -14.43 6.38
CA ILE A 30 -3.53 -13.20 7.11
C ILE A 30 -2.82 -11.98 6.52
N LEU A 31 -1.54 -12.10 6.21
CA LEU A 31 -0.77 -11.03 5.61
C LEU A 31 -1.24 -10.72 4.18
N ALA A 32 -1.51 -11.74 3.36
CA ALA A 32 -2.01 -11.53 2.01
C ALA A 32 -3.36 -10.81 2.00
N GLU A 33 -4.29 -11.20 2.90
CA GLU A 33 -5.59 -10.54 3.06
C GLU A 33 -5.43 -9.09 3.52
N TRP A 34 -4.57 -8.84 4.51
CA TRP A 34 -4.32 -7.48 5.00
C TRP A 34 -3.67 -6.58 3.95
N LEU A 35 -2.63 -7.08 3.27
CA LEU A 35 -1.92 -6.34 2.22
C LEU A 35 -2.81 -6.08 1.01
N GLY A 36 -3.67 -7.05 0.64
CA GLY A 36 -4.66 -6.87 -0.43
C GLY A 36 -5.72 -5.83 -0.06
N ALA A 37 -6.21 -5.84 1.18
CA ALA A 37 -7.19 -4.86 1.65
C ALA A 37 -6.65 -3.41 1.70
N HIS A 38 -5.33 -3.23 1.72
CA HIS A 38 -4.67 -1.92 1.78
C HIS A 38 -3.91 -1.56 0.49
N ASP A 39 -4.20 -2.27 -0.62
CA ASP A 39 -3.61 -2.04 -1.94
C ASP A 39 -2.07 -2.12 -2.00
N TYR A 40 -1.45 -2.82 -1.05
CA TYR A 40 0.00 -3.06 -1.04
C TYR A 40 0.43 -4.19 -1.98
N LEU A 41 -0.50 -5.05 -2.41
CA LEU A 41 -0.23 -6.13 -3.36
C LEU A 41 -0.33 -5.69 -4.83
N GLY A 42 -0.60 -4.40 -5.09
CA GLY A 42 -0.52 -3.72 -6.38
C GLY A 42 -0.85 -4.61 -7.57
N ASP A 43 -2.11 -4.55 -8.02
CA ASP A 43 -2.69 -5.25 -9.16
C ASP A 43 -1.69 -6.00 -10.07
N ALA A 44 -1.26 -7.18 -9.63
CA ALA A 44 -0.46 -8.09 -10.42
C ALA A 44 -1.39 -8.86 -11.37
N GLY A 45 -2.19 -8.17 -12.21
CA GLY A 45 -3.19 -8.88 -13.02
C GLY A 45 -4.08 -8.13 -14.02
N THR A 46 -4.12 -6.80 -14.05
CA THR A 46 -4.91 -6.05 -15.03
C THR A 46 -4.07 -4.93 -15.63
N ALA A 47 -3.24 -5.36 -16.59
CA ALA A 47 -2.96 -4.51 -17.72
C ALA A 47 -4.29 -4.21 -18.44
N GLN A 48 -4.97 -3.14 -18.06
CA GLN A 48 -5.87 -2.43 -18.96
C GLN A 48 -5.32 -1.03 -19.16
N SER A 49 -4.68 -0.87 -20.31
CA SER A 49 -4.17 0.36 -20.87
C SER A 49 -5.22 1.46 -20.89
N GLY A 50 -4.78 2.67 -20.51
CA GLY A 50 -5.37 3.92 -20.98
C GLY A 50 -6.24 4.66 -19.96
N ASP A 51 -5.61 5.42 -19.06
CA ASP A 51 -5.84 6.87 -18.97
C ASP A 51 -4.73 7.53 -18.13
N THR A 52 -3.50 7.51 -18.64
CA THR A 52 -2.41 8.32 -18.09
C THR A 52 -2.40 9.66 -18.80
N GLN A 53 -3.37 10.52 -18.50
CA GLN A 53 -3.24 11.97 -18.73
C GLN A 53 -3.74 12.75 -17.52
N GLN A 54 -3.10 12.55 -16.36
CA GLN A 54 -2.99 13.65 -15.41
C GLN A 54 -1.97 14.63 -15.98
N THR A 55 -2.45 15.61 -16.74
CA THR A 55 -1.69 16.82 -17.06
C THR A 55 -1.27 17.44 -15.73
N VAL A 56 0.01 17.28 -15.38
CA VAL A 56 0.60 18.00 -14.26
C VAL A 56 0.60 19.47 -14.67
N GLN A 57 -0.43 20.21 -14.26
CA GLN A 57 -0.43 21.66 -14.38
C GLN A 57 0.54 22.19 -13.32
N TYR A 58 1.77 22.46 -13.74
CA TYR A 58 2.67 23.27 -12.94
C TYR A 58 2.14 24.71 -12.99
N PRO A 59 1.83 25.36 -11.84
CA PRO A 59 1.60 26.78 -11.84
C PRO A 59 2.87 27.46 -12.37
N GLU A 60 2.74 28.31 -13.38
CA GLU A 60 3.85 29.16 -13.80
C GLU A 60 4.22 30.03 -12.60
N PHE A 61 5.38 29.74 -12.00
CA PHE A 61 6.10 30.74 -11.24
C PHE A 61 6.52 31.78 -12.27
N MET A 62 5.65 32.74 -12.57
CA MET A 62 6.12 33.98 -13.14
C MET A 62 7.05 34.58 -12.10
N ASP A 63 8.34 34.35 -12.33
CA ASP A 63 9.44 35.22 -11.93
C ASP A 63 9.03 36.67 -12.22
N ASP A 64 8.37 37.33 -11.25
CA ASP A 64 8.32 38.80 -11.19
C ASP A 64 9.68 39.32 -10.70
N ALA A 65 10.71 38.95 -11.45
CA ALA A 65 12.08 39.44 -11.33
C ALA A 65 12.44 40.18 -12.62
N SER A 66 11.60 41.14 -13.04
CA SER A 66 12.00 42.11 -14.08
C SER A 66 11.34 43.48 -13.94
N GLY A 67 11.27 44.01 -12.71
CA GLY A 67 11.09 45.45 -12.47
C GLY A 67 12.40 46.22 -12.64
N GLY A 68 13.02 46.13 -13.83
CA GLY A 68 14.22 46.90 -14.18
C GLY A 68 13.91 48.40 -14.33
N ALA A 69 14.79 49.22 -13.78
CA ALA A 69 14.82 50.67 -14.00
C ALA A 69 15.02 51.02 -15.49
N GLY A 70 14.30 52.04 -15.98
CA GLY A 70 14.63 52.75 -17.22
C GLY A 70 13.42 53.35 -17.93
N GLY A 71 13.33 54.69 -17.93
CA GLY A 71 12.34 55.47 -18.71
C GLY A 71 12.05 56.82 -18.09
#